data_AF-A0A4Q6ADH2-F1
#
_entry.id   AF-A0A4Q6ADH2-F1
#
_cell.length_a   1.000
_cell.length_b   1.000
_cell.length_c   1.000
_cell.angle_alpha   90.00
_cell.angle_beta   90.00
_cell.angle_gamma   90.00
#
_symmetry.space_group_name_H-M   'P 1'
#
loop_
_entity.id
_entity.type
_entity.pdbx_description
1 polymer ?
#
loop_
_entity_poly.entity_id
_entity_poly.type
_entity_poly.pdbx_seq_one_letter_code
_entity_poly.pdbx_strand_id
1 'polypeptide(L)'
;VHKQSYALEYCTDTLEIHQDAIRPGQRVLFIDDLLATGGTAKAATELVKKCGGTIVGCSFVIELNFLEGRKVLSPFPVHSLIRYS
;
A
#
# COMPACT_ATOMS: atom_id res chain seq x y z
N VAL A 1 16.53 7.11 5.71
CA VAL A 1 15.16 6.83 5.20
C VAL A 1 15.20 5.80 4.07
N HIS A 2 14.18 4.95 3.93
CA HIS A 2 13.94 4.21 2.69
C HIS A 2 12.95 5.01 1.84
N LYS A 3 13.13 4.96 0.52
CA LYS A 3 12.28 5.66 -0.44
C LYS A 3 11.71 4.69 -1.47
N GLN A 4 10.51 4.98 -1.94
CA GLN A 4 9.86 4.26 -3.02
C GLN A 4 9.09 5.24 -3.90
N SER A 5 9.58 5.43 -5.12
CA SER A 5 8.87 6.19 -6.14
C SER A 5 7.86 5.30 -6.86
N TYR A 6 6.74 5.87 -7.27
CA TYR A 6 5.71 5.21 -8.07
C TYR A 6 5.17 6.17 -9.13
N ALA A 7 4.71 5.59 -10.24
CA ALA A 7 4.21 6.35 -11.37
C ALA A 7 2.75 6.75 -11.16
N LEU A 8 2.44 8.00 -11.52
CA LEU A 8 1.10 8.53 -11.74
C LEU A 8 0.90 8.70 -13.25
N GLU A 9 -0.29 9.14 -13.67
CA GLU A 9 -0.64 9.31 -15.08
C GLU A 9 0.30 10.27 -15.82
N TYR A 10 0.73 11.35 -15.15
CA TYR A 10 1.58 12.40 -15.76
C TYR A 10 2.79 12.77 -14.91
N CYS A 11 3.00 12.13 -13.76
CA CYS A 11 4.06 12.46 -12.81
C CYS A 11 4.61 11.21 -12.13
N THR A 12 5.67 11.41 -11.34
CA THR A 12 6.10 10.42 -10.35
C THR A 12 5.94 11.03 -8.97
N ASP A 13 5.59 10.20 -8.01
CA ASP A 13 5.50 10.57 -6.61
C ASP A 13 6.38 9.63 -5.78
N THR A 14 6.78 10.05 -4.58
CA THR A 14 7.71 9.29 -3.72
C THR A 14 7.21 9.21 -2.29
N LEU A 15 7.11 7.99 -1.78
CA LEU A 15 6.90 7.72 -0.36
C LEU A 15 8.23 7.44 0.33
N GLU A 16 8.32 7.85 1.60
CA GLU A 16 9.48 7.61 2.45
C GLU A 16 9.07 7.01 3.80
N ILE A 17 9.93 6.17 4.36
CA ILE A 17 9.78 5.63 5.71
C ILE A 17 11.12 5.73 6.46
N HIS A 18 11.08 5.89 7.78
CA HIS A 18 12.27 5.77 8.61
C HIS A 18 12.81 4.33 8.53
N GLN A 19 14.14 4.18 8.43
CA GLN A 19 14.78 2.86 8.19
C GLN A 19 14.60 1.90 9.36
N ASP A 20 14.39 2.43 10.55
CA ASP A 20 14.23 1.74 11.83
C ASP A 20 12.77 1.68 12.30
N ALA A 21 11.81 2.17 11.50
CA ALA A 21 10.38 2.13 11.83
C ALA A 21 9.85 0.69 11.95
N ILE A 22 10.45 -0.25 11.22
CA ILE A 22 10.03 -1.64 11.15
C ILE A 22 11.27 -2.52 11.30
N ARG A 23 11.19 -3.52 12.18
CA ARG A 23 12.23 -4.52 12.42
C ARG A 23 11.94 -5.78 11.59
N PRO A 24 12.98 -6.52 11.16
CA PRO A 24 12.80 -7.77 10.44
C PRO A 24 11.84 -8.74 11.13
N GLY A 25 10.91 -9.32 10.36
CA GLY A 25 9.91 -10.28 10.85
C GLY A 25 8.66 -9.66 11.48
N GLN A 26 8.61 -8.34 11.69
CA GLN A 26 7.38 -7.69 12.15
C GLN A 26 6.26 -7.82 11.12
N ARG A 27 5.06 -8.10 11.62
CA ARG A 27 3.84 -8.21 10.82
C ARG A 27 3.16 -6.84 10.75
N VAL A 28 2.87 -6.38 9.53
CA VAL A 28 2.37 -5.02 9.27
C VAL A 28 1.05 -5.09 8.52
N LEU A 29 0.04 -4.36 9.01
CA LEU A 29 -1.22 -4.11 8.31
C LEU A 29 -1.16 -2.69 7.74
N PHE A 30 -1.31 -2.55 6.42
CA PHE A 30 -1.44 -1.23 5.80
C PHE A 30 -2.89 -0.74 5.93
N ILE A 31 -3.08 0.52 6.35
CA ILE A 31 -4.40 1.12 6.49
C ILE A 31 -4.39 2.49 5.82
N ASP A 32 -5.42 2.77 5.02
CA ASP A 32 -5.65 4.09 4.41
C ASP A 32 -7.15 4.41 4.36
N ASP A 33 -7.50 5.65 4.06
CA ASP A 33 -8.91 6.04 3.95
C ASP A 33 -9.58 5.48 2.68
N LEU A 34 -8.91 5.56 1.52
CA LEU A 34 -9.48 5.22 0.21
C LEU A 34 -8.53 4.40 -0.67
N LEU A 35 -9.03 3.28 -1.19
CA LEU A 35 -8.40 2.53 -2.27
C LEU A 35 -8.92 2.99 -3.64
N ALA A 36 -8.07 3.71 -4.39
CA ALA A 36 -8.29 4.05 -5.79
C ALA A 36 -7.54 3.06 -6.71
N THR A 37 -6.50 3.53 -7.42
CA THR A 37 -5.65 2.70 -8.29
C THR A 37 -4.69 1.79 -7.51
N GLY A 38 -4.47 2.05 -6.23
CA GLY A 38 -3.60 1.24 -5.36
C GLY A 38 -2.10 1.54 -5.46
N GLY A 39 -1.68 2.54 -6.25
CA GLY A 39 -0.27 2.90 -6.43
C GLY A 39 0.45 3.26 -5.12
N THR A 40 -0.16 4.14 -4.32
CA THR A 40 0.35 4.57 -3.01
C THR A 40 0.50 3.39 -2.04
N ALA A 41 -0.55 2.58 -1.91
CA ALA A 41 -0.53 1.37 -1.07
C ALA A 41 0.55 0.38 -1.53
N LYS A 42 0.72 0.16 -2.85
CA LYS A 42 1.81 -0.68 -3.37
C LYS A 42 3.17 -0.14 -2.98
N ALA A 43 3.41 1.15 -3.18
CA ALA A 43 4.67 1.79 -2.79
C ALA A 43 4.96 1.61 -1.28
N ALA A 44 3.94 1.77 -0.44
CA ALA A 44 4.05 1.54 0.99
C ALA A 44 4.39 0.07 1.33
N THR A 45 3.74 -0.91 0.67
CA THR A 45 4.07 -2.33 0.89
C THR A 45 5.51 -2.69 0.52
N GLU A 46 6.07 -2.06 -0.52
CA GLU A 46 7.47 -2.24 -0.91
C GLU A 46 8.44 -1.61 0.10
N LEU A 47 8.08 -0.46 0.69
CA LEU A 47 8.85 0.13 1.79
C LEU A 47 8.91 -0.78 3.01
N VAL A 48 7.76 -1.36 3.40
CA VAL A 48 7.69 -2.32 4.51
C VAL A 48 8.60 -3.53 4.25
N LYS A 49 8.57 -4.08 3.02
CA LYS A 49 9.47 -5.17 2.62
C LYS A 49 10.94 -4.78 2.71
N LYS A 50 11.31 -3.56 2.28
CA LYS A 50 12.69 -3.04 2.40
C LYS A 50 13.18 -2.95 3.84
N CYS A 51 12.29 -2.69 4.79
CA CYS A 51 12.60 -2.74 6.23
C CYS A 51 12.65 -4.17 6.81
N GLY A 52 12.38 -5.21 6.02
CA GLY A 52 12.30 -6.61 6.48
C GLY A 52 10.97 -6.98 7.13
N GLY A 53 9.95 -6.11 7.03
CA GLY A 53 8.60 -6.40 7.52
C GLY A 53 7.83 -7.33 6.59
N THR A 54 6.81 -7.98 7.14
CA THR A 54 5.86 -8.82 6.40
C THR A 54 4.49 -8.17 6.38
N ILE A 55 4.02 -7.78 5.19
CA ILE A 55 2.65 -7.30 5.00
C ILE A 55 1.67 -8.48 5.20
N VAL A 56 0.69 -8.30 6.08
CA VAL A 56 -0.37 -9.31 6.32
C VAL A 56 -1.67 -9.01 5.60
N GLY A 57 -1.82 -7.79 5.07
CA GLY A 57 -3.00 -7.33 4.35
C GLY A 57 -3.02 -5.80 4.22
N CYS A 58 -4.03 -5.31 3.50
CA CYS A 58 -4.34 -3.89 3.36
C CYS A 58 -5.82 -3.66 3.73
N SER A 59 -6.10 -2.61 4.49
CA SER A 59 -7.45 -2.24 4.90
C SER A 59 -7.78 -0.80 4.52
N PHE A 60 -8.99 -0.58 4.03
CA PHE A 60 -9.45 0.73 3.59
C PHE A 60 -10.84 1.04 4.14
N VAL A 61 -11.17 2.32 4.31
CA VAL A 61 -12.56 2.71 4.63
C VAL A 61 -13.40 2.64 3.34
N ILE A 62 -12.90 3.22 2.26
CA ILE A 62 -13.57 3.31 0.96
C ILE A 62 -12.76 2.59 -0.11
N GLU A 63 -13.43 1.97 -1.07
CA GLU A 63 -12.80 1.44 -2.29
C GLU A 63 -13.59 1.86 -3.53
N LEU A 64 -12.86 2.28 -4.58
CA LEU A 64 -13.39 2.53 -5.92
C LEU A 64 -13.15 1.31 -6.81
N ASN A 65 -14.10 0.38 -6.86
CA ASN A 65 -13.93 -0.93 -7.51
C ASN A 65 -13.56 -0.83 -8.99
N PHE A 66 -14.11 0.16 -9.70
CA PHE A 66 -13.90 0.38 -11.13
C PHE A 66 -12.45 0.77 -11.50
N LEU A 67 -11.60 1.10 -10.51
CA LEU A 67 -10.17 1.38 -10.70
C LEU A 67 -9.28 0.14 -10.49
N GLU A 68 -9.86 -1.00 -10.13
CA GLU A 68 -9.17 -2.29 -10.01
C GLU A 68 -7.95 -2.32 -9.07
N GLY A 69 -7.89 -1.43 -8.07
CA GLY A 69 -6.73 -1.30 -7.16
C GLY A 69 -6.33 -2.59 -6.43
N ARG A 70 -7.28 -3.51 -6.20
CA ARG A 70 -7.01 -4.84 -5.64
C ARG A 70 -6.02 -5.66 -6.48
N LYS A 71 -6.05 -5.53 -7.81
CA LYS A 71 -5.13 -6.26 -8.69
C LYS A 71 -3.68 -5.84 -8.46
N VAL A 72 -3.48 -4.54 -8.19
CA VAL A 72 -2.17 -3.94 -7.91
C VAL A 72 -1.60 -4.42 -6.56
N LEU A 73 -2.47 -4.75 -5.61
CA LEU A 73 -2.10 -5.23 -4.27
C LEU A 73 -2.01 -6.76 -4.14
N SER A 74 -2.25 -7.52 -5.22
CA SER A 74 -2.05 -8.98 -5.20
C SER A 74 -0.59 -9.33 -4.86
N PRO A 75 -0.32 -10.31 -3.97
CA PRO A 75 -1.25 -11.30 -3.43
C PRO A 75 -1.85 -10.95 -2.04
N PHE A 76 -1.75 -9.71 -1.58
CA PHE A 76 -2.18 -9.35 -0.23
C PHE A 76 -3.70 -9.37 -0.08
N PRO A 77 -4.24 -9.87 1.04
CA PRO A 77 -5.65 -9.72 1.36
C PRO A 77 -6.03 -8.23 1.44
N VAL A 78 -7.13 -7.84 0.79
CA VAL A 78 -7.65 -6.47 0.82
C VAL A 78 -9.04 -6.43 1.45
N HIS A 79 -9.20 -5.62 2.49
CA HIS A 79 -10.47 -5.35 3.16
C HIS A 79 -10.89 -3.90 2.95
N SER A 80 -12.19 -3.66 2.74
CA SER A 80 -12.76 -2.33 2.55
C SER A 80 -14.15 -2.29 3.20
N LEU A 81 -14.46 -1.24 3.96
CA LEU A 81 -15.75 -1.12 4.66
C LEU A 81 -16.89 -0.75 3.69
N ILE A 82 -16.62 0.17 2.76
CA ILE A 82 -17.58 0.68 1.78
C ILE A 82 -16.95 0.54 0.39
N ARG A 83 -17.76 0.14 -0.61
CA ARG A 83 -17.31 -0.01 -1.99
C ARG A 83 -18.24 0.73 -2.94
N TYR A 84 -17.67 1.60 -3.78
CA TYR A 84 -18.36 2.24 -4.89
C TYR A 84 -18.00 1.51 -6.18
N SER A 85 -19.00 1.24 -7.02
CA SER A 85 -18.85 0.52 -8.30
C SER A 85 -19.22 1.42 -9.45
#